data_AF-A0A2D6AJ21-F1
#
_entry.id   AF-A0A2D6AJ21-F1
#
_cell.length_a   1.000
_cell.length_b   1.000
_cell.length_c   1.000
_cell.angle_alpha   90.00
_cell.angle_beta   90.00
_cell.angle_gamma   90.00
#
_symmetry.space_group_name_H-M   'P 1'
#
loop_
_entity.id
_entity.type
_entity.pdbx_description
1 polymer ?
#
loop_
_entity_poly.entity_id
_entity_poly.type
_entity_poly.pdbx_seq_one_letter_code
_entity_poly.pdbx_strand_id
1 'polypeptide(L)'
;MTINNRKPEGLDLPSGARRGGNCGVTAVAIAAGVSFDQAWDLFKKHCSRIRRNKKWTGDTFTHERTLIMKKLGLKYEVIPQRKLRDDKTVRMPSLKKFVEWNTKKGVLYIVTTTHHVQLVQDGWVIDQHGSKLIDDFWGKNKKVEEVEFVIPKRKTESKGKFANAKIYPMTDINPRKEKTIAYHAFQIILDNPGITYEDYLSKGGRYNDLAYDNARNRCFIEKGN
;
A
#
# COMPACT_ATOMS: atom_id res chain seq x y z
N MET A 1 -7.12 -8.40 23.01
CA MET A 1 -6.79 -8.88 21.66
C MET A 1 -5.41 -9.50 21.74
N THR A 2 -5.22 -10.76 21.38
CA THR A 2 -3.89 -11.38 21.41
C THR A 2 -3.03 -10.75 20.32
N ILE A 3 -1.94 -10.09 20.69
CA ILE A 3 -1.01 -9.49 19.74
C ILE A 3 -0.34 -10.61 18.95
N ASN A 4 -0.38 -10.53 17.62
CA ASN A 4 0.32 -11.48 16.78
C ASN A 4 1.80 -11.07 16.70
N ASN A 5 2.69 -11.90 17.24
CA ASN A 5 4.13 -11.66 17.19
C ASN A 5 4.72 -11.81 15.77
N ARG A 6 3.92 -12.22 14.78
CA ARG A 6 4.33 -12.21 13.38
C ARG A 6 4.03 -10.85 12.75
N LYS A 7 5.08 -10.20 12.22
CA LYS A 7 4.99 -8.96 11.44
C LYS A 7 4.03 -9.13 10.24
N PRO A 8 3.06 -8.23 10.03
CA PRO A 8 2.21 -8.24 8.84
C PRO A 8 3.02 -8.13 7.54
N GLU A 9 2.55 -8.80 6.50
CA GLU A 9 3.13 -8.69 5.16
C GLU A 9 2.97 -7.26 4.61
N GLY A 10 4.00 -6.75 3.93
CA GLY A 10 4.00 -5.40 3.37
C GLY A 10 4.25 -4.27 4.37
N LEU A 11 4.46 -4.58 5.65
CA LEU A 11 4.80 -3.60 6.69
C LEU A 11 6.33 -3.38 6.78
N ASP A 12 6.93 -3.09 5.63
CA ASP A 12 8.34 -2.82 5.43
C ASP A 12 8.56 -1.42 4.87
N LEU A 13 9.77 -0.88 5.05
CA LEU A 13 10.11 0.42 4.46
C LEU A 13 10.05 0.33 2.93
N PRO A 14 9.46 1.33 2.25
CA PRO A 14 9.38 1.34 0.81
C PRO A 14 10.77 1.56 0.21
N SER A 15 10.98 1.12 -1.03
CA SER A 15 12.21 1.40 -1.76
C SER A 15 12.44 2.92 -1.86
N GLY A 16 13.70 3.34 -1.67
CA GLY A 16 14.08 4.75 -1.66
C GLY A 16 13.72 5.51 -0.38
N ALA A 17 13.29 4.82 0.69
CA ALA A 17 13.03 5.45 1.99
C ALA A 17 14.25 6.24 2.49
N ARG A 18 14.00 7.45 2.99
CA ARG A 18 15.03 8.38 3.46
C ARG A 18 14.90 8.57 4.98
N ARG A 19 15.98 9.01 5.63
CA ARG A 19 15.94 9.44 7.03
C ARG A 19 15.46 10.90 7.11
N GLY A 20 14.74 11.26 8.18
CA GLY A 20 14.34 12.65 8.48
C GLY A 20 12.84 12.84 8.70
N GLY A 21 12.38 14.07 8.51
CA GLY A 21 11.00 14.50 8.75
C GLY A 21 10.01 14.10 7.64
N ASN A 22 10.08 12.87 7.13
CA ASN A 22 9.30 12.37 6.00
C ASN A 22 8.30 11.25 6.38
N CYS A 23 7.96 11.15 7.67
CA CYS A 23 7.11 10.08 8.20
C CYS A 23 5.75 10.01 7.49
N GLY A 24 5.14 11.14 7.18
CA GLY A 24 3.86 11.19 6.46
C GLY A 24 3.93 10.75 5.00
N VAL A 25 5.04 11.02 4.30
CA VAL A 25 5.25 10.52 2.93
C VAL A 25 5.46 9.01 2.95
N THR A 26 6.28 8.53 3.90
CA THR A 26 6.57 7.11 4.10
C THR A 26 5.30 6.33 4.40
N ALA A 27 4.44 6.84 5.30
CA ALA A 27 3.16 6.21 5.63
C ALA A 27 2.25 6.06 4.41
N VAL A 28 2.14 7.09 3.56
CA VAL A 28 1.33 7.02 2.33
C VAL A 28 1.94 6.05 1.31
N ALA A 29 3.26 6.02 1.17
CA ALA A 29 3.96 5.10 0.26
C ALA A 29 3.71 3.64 0.62
N ILE A 30 3.89 3.29 1.90
CA ILE A 30 3.63 1.93 2.42
C ILE A 30 2.14 1.57 2.25
N ALA A 31 1.23 2.46 2.68
CA ALA A 31 -0.21 2.21 2.58
C ALA A 31 -0.67 1.98 1.13
N ALA A 32 -0.05 2.67 0.17
CA ALA A 32 -0.38 2.55 -1.25
C ALA A 32 0.35 1.40 -1.96
N GLY A 33 1.37 0.80 -1.35
CA GLY A 33 2.24 -0.18 -1.99
C GLY A 33 3.06 0.42 -3.15
N VAL A 34 3.57 1.64 -2.98
CA VAL A 34 4.39 2.36 -3.98
C VAL A 34 5.77 2.71 -3.41
N SER A 35 6.71 3.06 -4.27
CA SER A 35 8.04 3.53 -3.83
C SER A 35 7.94 4.87 -3.09
N PHE A 36 8.95 5.16 -2.26
CA PHE A 36 9.03 6.45 -1.55
C PHE A 36 9.07 7.61 -2.55
N ASP A 37 9.89 7.49 -3.60
CA ASP A 37 10.09 8.56 -4.58
C ASP A 37 8.80 8.85 -5.38
N GLN A 38 8.03 7.82 -5.72
CA GLN A 38 6.74 8.01 -6.39
C GLN A 38 5.76 8.81 -5.52
N ALA A 39 5.65 8.48 -4.23
CA ALA A 39 4.81 9.23 -3.30
C ALA A 39 5.34 10.67 -3.12
N TRP A 40 6.64 10.83 -2.92
CA TRP A 40 7.32 12.11 -2.75
C TRP A 40 7.07 13.07 -3.91
N ASP A 41 7.17 12.58 -5.15
CA ASP A 41 6.93 13.37 -6.35
C ASP A 41 5.47 13.78 -6.49
N LEU A 42 4.52 12.92 -6.10
CA LEU A 42 3.10 13.26 -6.06
C LEU A 42 2.81 14.38 -5.05
N PHE A 43 3.42 14.33 -3.86
CA PHE A 43 3.32 15.43 -2.89
C PHE A 43 3.85 16.74 -3.47
N LYS A 44 5.05 16.74 -4.07
CA LYS A 44 5.63 17.92 -4.73
C LYS A 44 4.77 18.45 -5.87
N LYS A 45 4.14 17.57 -6.63
CA LYS A 45 3.32 17.94 -7.80
C LYS A 45 1.99 18.56 -7.39
N HIS A 46 1.32 17.99 -6.38
CA HIS A 46 -0.08 18.28 -6.09
C HIS A 46 -0.33 19.12 -4.84
N CYS A 47 0.60 19.18 -3.89
CA CYS A 47 0.42 19.95 -2.66
C CYS A 47 1.07 21.34 -2.82
N SER A 48 0.25 22.39 -2.92
CA SER A 48 0.72 23.74 -3.25
C SER A 48 1.74 24.30 -2.25
N ARG A 49 1.56 24.04 -0.95
CA ARG A 49 2.50 24.40 0.12
C ARG A 49 3.86 23.75 -0.10
N ILE A 50 3.87 22.43 -0.28
CA ILE A 50 5.07 21.62 -0.53
C ILE A 50 5.78 22.09 -1.81
N ARG A 51 5.02 22.28 -2.90
CA ARG A 51 5.56 22.72 -4.19
C ARG A 51 6.27 24.08 -4.11
N ARG A 52 5.73 25.01 -3.31
CA ARG A 52 6.32 26.35 -3.11
C ARG A 52 7.53 26.31 -2.19
N ASN A 53 7.62 25.33 -1.29
CA ASN A 53 8.73 25.20 -0.36
C ASN A 53 9.87 24.34 -0.95
N LYS A 54 10.87 25.00 -1.54
CA LYS A 54 12.07 24.34 -2.08
C LYS A 54 12.89 23.60 -1.01
N LYS A 55 12.70 23.91 0.27
CA LYS A 55 13.39 23.29 1.42
C LYS A 55 12.51 22.28 2.17
N TRP A 56 11.40 21.84 1.57
CA TRP A 56 10.52 20.85 2.18
C TRP A 56 11.25 19.56 2.53
N THR A 57 11.21 19.15 3.80
CA THR A 57 11.92 17.98 4.33
C THR A 57 11.04 16.74 4.50
N GLY A 58 9.76 16.83 4.11
CA GLY A 58 8.83 15.70 4.16
C GLY A 58 7.64 15.86 5.11
N ASP A 59 7.51 16.99 5.80
CA ASP A 59 6.41 17.27 6.72
C ASP A 59 5.09 17.35 5.95
N THR A 60 4.06 16.65 6.41
CA THR A 60 2.76 16.62 5.73
C THR A 60 1.61 16.92 6.68
N PHE A 61 0.55 17.51 6.12
CA PHE A 61 -0.74 17.65 6.76
C PHE A 61 -1.74 16.60 6.27
N THR A 62 -2.80 16.40 7.05
CA THR A 62 -3.88 15.43 6.80
C THR A 62 -4.54 15.63 5.45
N HIS A 63 -4.86 16.88 5.11
CA HIS A 63 -5.47 17.22 3.82
C HIS A 63 -4.53 16.93 2.64
N GLU A 64 -3.20 17.00 2.84
CA GLU A 64 -2.21 16.65 1.81
C GLU A 64 -2.12 15.13 1.66
N ARG A 65 -2.01 14.38 2.76
CA ARG A 65 -1.97 12.91 2.73
C ARG A 65 -3.22 12.34 2.06
N THR A 66 -4.40 12.79 2.48
CA THR A 66 -5.69 12.39 1.92
C THR A 66 -5.83 12.70 0.42
N LEU A 67 -5.35 13.86 -0.02
CA LEU A 67 -5.28 14.20 -1.44
C LEU A 67 -4.41 13.20 -2.22
N ILE A 68 -3.22 12.87 -1.71
CA ILE A 68 -2.30 11.94 -2.38
C ILE A 68 -2.84 10.51 -2.34
N MET A 69 -3.42 10.05 -1.23
CA MET A 69 -4.10 8.76 -1.13
C MET A 69 -5.20 8.63 -2.20
N LYS A 70 -6.03 9.67 -2.37
CA LYS A 70 -7.05 9.69 -3.43
C LYS A 70 -6.45 9.57 -4.83
N LYS A 71 -5.33 10.25 -5.10
CA LYS A 71 -4.61 10.15 -6.39
C LYS A 71 -4.00 8.78 -6.65
N LEU A 72 -3.58 8.08 -5.59
CA LEU A 72 -3.07 6.71 -5.64
C LEU A 72 -4.20 5.65 -5.68
N GLY A 73 -5.46 6.08 -5.71
CA GLY A 73 -6.61 5.17 -5.73
C GLY A 73 -6.80 4.39 -4.42
N LEU A 74 -6.27 4.90 -3.31
CA LEU A 74 -6.56 4.37 -1.99
C LEU A 74 -7.95 4.79 -1.56
N LYS A 75 -8.69 3.84 -0.99
CA LYS A 75 -9.93 4.09 -0.27
C LYS A 75 -9.59 4.17 1.21
N TYR A 76 -10.10 5.17 1.90
CA TYR A 76 -9.85 5.37 3.32
C TYR A 76 -11.07 6.04 3.96
N GLU A 77 -11.16 5.91 5.27
CA GLU A 77 -12.11 6.64 6.09
C GLU A 77 -11.37 7.36 7.22
N VAL A 78 -11.78 8.60 7.49
CA VAL A 78 -11.24 9.39 8.59
C VAL A 78 -12.07 9.12 9.84
N ILE A 79 -11.42 8.72 10.93
CA ILE A 79 -12.10 8.56 12.22
C ILE A 79 -12.24 9.96 12.84
N PRO A 80 -13.48 10.45 13.07
CA PRO A 80 -13.68 11.74 13.71
C PRO A 80 -13.04 11.76 15.11
N GLN A 81 -12.37 12.85 15.48
CA GLN A 81 -11.69 12.98 16.78
C GLN A 81 -12.57 12.63 17.99
N ARG A 82 -13.87 12.97 17.93
CA ARG A 82 -14.83 12.60 18.99
C ARG A 82 -14.91 11.09 19.24
N LYS A 83 -14.70 10.26 18.21
CA LYS A 83 -14.70 8.79 18.31
C LYS A 83 -13.36 8.23 18.77
N LEU A 84 -12.32 9.06 18.85
CA LEU A 84 -11.01 8.66 19.35
C LEU A 84 -10.88 8.89 20.86
N ARG A 85 -11.69 9.79 21.45
CA ARG A 85 -11.59 10.14 22.87
C ARG A 85 -11.99 8.94 23.73
N ASP A 86 -11.29 8.79 24.84
CA ASP A 86 -11.64 7.84 25.89
C ASP A 86 -12.94 8.30 26.55
N ASP A 87 -13.98 7.45 26.51
CA ASP A 87 -15.31 7.76 27.06
C ASP A 87 -15.27 8.17 28.53
N LYS A 88 -14.29 7.70 29.30
CA LYS A 88 -14.17 7.99 30.74
C LYS A 88 -13.43 9.29 31.02
N THR A 89 -12.41 9.61 30.22
CA THR A 89 -11.51 10.75 30.53
C THR A 89 -11.66 11.92 29.60
N VAL A 90 -12.36 11.76 28.46
CA VAL A 90 -12.49 12.74 27.37
C VAL A 90 -11.13 13.13 26.75
N ARG A 91 -10.03 12.53 27.20
CA ARG A 91 -8.67 12.77 26.70
C ARG A 91 -8.40 11.91 25.48
N MET A 92 -7.45 12.35 24.67
CA MET A 92 -6.93 11.52 23.59
C MET A 92 -6.17 10.31 24.17
N PRO A 93 -6.40 9.10 23.65
CA PRO A 93 -5.68 7.91 24.07
C PRO A 93 -4.21 8.02 23.67
N SER A 94 -3.35 7.28 24.39
CA SER A 94 -2.01 7.02 23.88
C SER A 94 -2.10 6.11 22.65
N LEU A 95 -1.06 6.12 21.81
CA LEU A 95 -0.95 5.21 20.67
C LEU A 95 -1.16 3.75 21.10
N LYS A 96 -0.54 3.31 22.21
CA LYS A 96 -0.73 1.96 22.77
C LYS A 96 -2.20 1.65 23.08
N LYS A 97 -2.87 2.54 23.81
CA LYS A 97 -4.29 2.37 24.14
C LYS A 97 -5.16 2.32 22.88
N PHE A 98 -4.88 3.18 21.90
CA PHE A 98 -5.58 3.15 20.60
C PHE A 98 -5.39 1.80 19.89
N VAL A 99 -4.17 1.26 19.87
CA VAL A 99 -3.91 -0.06 19.28
C VAL A 99 -4.74 -1.15 19.98
N GLU A 100 -4.73 -1.16 21.31
CA GLU A 100 -5.45 -2.16 22.11
C GLU A 100 -6.98 -2.10 21.98
N TRP A 101 -7.54 -0.89 21.88
CA TRP A 101 -8.99 -0.67 21.99
C TRP A 101 -9.69 -0.50 20.65
N ASN A 102 -9.01 0.05 19.64
CA ASN A 102 -9.66 0.54 18.42
C ASN A 102 -9.23 -0.20 17.15
N THR A 103 -8.09 -0.91 17.15
CA THR A 103 -7.62 -1.58 15.93
C THR A 103 -8.31 -2.93 15.70
N LYS A 104 -8.55 -3.24 14.42
CA LYS A 104 -9.13 -4.51 13.97
C LYS A 104 -8.08 -5.32 13.23
N LYS A 105 -8.20 -6.65 13.34
CA LYS A 105 -7.26 -7.57 12.71
C LYS A 105 -7.26 -7.39 11.18
N GLY A 106 -6.08 -7.31 10.58
CA GLY A 106 -5.88 -7.15 9.14
C GLY A 106 -6.21 -5.76 8.58
N VAL A 107 -6.55 -4.78 9.42
CA VAL A 107 -6.85 -3.40 8.99
C VAL A 107 -5.62 -2.53 9.21
N LEU A 108 -5.25 -1.76 8.19
CA LEU A 108 -4.15 -0.80 8.23
C LEU A 108 -4.67 0.59 8.63
N TYR A 109 -4.04 1.22 9.61
CA TYR A 109 -4.37 2.56 10.09
C TYR A 109 -3.18 3.50 9.85
N ILE A 110 -3.41 4.65 9.23
CA ILE A 110 -2.52 5.81 9.33
C ILE A 110 -2.93 6.56 10.59
N VAL A 111 -1.97 6.77 11.48
CA VAL A 111 -2.20 7.41 12.77
C VAL A 111 -1.27 8.60 12.85
N THR A 112 -1.83 9.77 13.12
CA THR A 112 -1.06 10.96 13.46
C THR A 112 -1.04 11.08 14.98
N THR A 113 0.16 11.14 15.54
CA THR A 113 0.40 11.60 16.91
C THR A 113 1.08 12.96 16.85
N THR A 114 1.33 13.58 17.99
CA THR A 114 2.02 14.88 18.09
C THR A 114 3.29 14.94 17.23
N HIS A 115 3.17 15.64 16.10
CA HIS A 115 4.17 15.82 15.03
C HIS A 115 4.71 14.56 14.36
N HIS A 116 4.00 13.44 14.42
CA HIS A 116 4.47 12.18 13.83
C HIS A 116 3.35 11.39 13.17
N VAL A 117 3.63 10.84 11.99
CA VAL A 117 2.71 9.98 11.26
C VAL A 117 3.30 8.59 11.21
N GLN A 118 2.53 7.59 11.65
CA GLN A 118 2.94 6.20 11.64
C GLN A 118 1.79 5.33 11.13
N LEU A 119 2.11 4.14 10.66
CA LEU A 119 1.10 3.13 10.35
C LEU A 119 0.96 2.15 11.51
N VAL A 120 -0.25 1.62 11.70
CA VAL A 120 -0.55 0.57 12.67
C VAL A 120 -1.32 -0.56 12.00
N GLN A 121 -0.90 -1.80 12.21
CA GLN A 121 -1.61 -3.00 11.77
C GLN A 121 -1.28 -4.18 12.70
N ASP A 122 -2.30 -4.89 13.19
CA ASP A 122 -2.13 -6.11 14.00
C ASP A 122 -1.18 -5.99 15.20
N GLY A 123 -1.18 -4.84 15.88
CA GLY A 123 -0.28 -4.58 17.01
C GLY A 123 1.14 -4.12 16.63
N TRP A 124 1.45 -4.09 15.34
CA TRP A 124 2.70 -3.53 14.82
C TRP A 124 2.53 -2.07 14.45
N VAL A 125 3.61 -1.31 14.65
CA VAL A 125 3.74 0.08 14.25
C VAL A 125 4.91 0.20 13.29
N ILE A 126 4.76 0.95 12.20
CA ILE A 126 5.88 1.30 11.31
C ILE A 126 5.93 2.81 11.10
N ASP A 127 7.13 3.36 11.18
CA ASP A 127 7.46 4.72 10.79
C ASP A 127 8.70 4.73 9.87
N GLN A 128 9.31 5.90 9.64
CA GLN A 128 10.51 6.04 8.79
C GLN A 128 11.76 5.31 9.32
N HIS A 129 11.73 4.78 10.54
CA HIS A 129 12.79 3.97 11.14
C HIS A 129 12.51 2.46 11.09
N GLY A 130 11.40 2.04 10.49
CA GLY A 130 11.02 0.64 10.32
C GLY A 130 9.92 0.18 11.27
N SER A 131 9.66 -1.12 11.28
CA SER A 131 8.55 -1.73 12.02
C SER A 131 8.97 -2.26 13.40
N LYS A 132 8.09 -2.07 14.39
CA LYS A 132 8.23 -2.54 15.77
C LYS A 132 6.87 -2.98 16.31
N LEU A 133 6.88 -3.87 17.30
CA LEU A 133 5.69 -4.12 18.12
C LEU A 133 5.33 -2.85 18.90
N ILE A 134 4.05 -2.62 19.15
CA ILE A 134 3.58 -1.43 19.88
C ILE A 134 4.23 -1.29 21.27
N ASP A 135 4.55 -2.40 21.93
CA ASP A 135 5.22 -2.39 23.23
C ASP A 135 6.69 -1.95 23.16
N ASP A 136 7.35 -2.15 22.03
CA ASP A 136 8.75 -1.75 21.81
C ASP A 136 8.87 -0.39 21.10
N PHE A 137 7.74 0.17 20.64
CA PHE A 137 7.74 1.43 19.90
C PHE A 137 7.98 2.63 20.82
N TRP A 138 9.01 3.42 20.53
CA TRP A 138 9.42 4.58 21.34
C TRP A 138 8.28 5.59 21.55
N GLY A 139 7.41 5.75 20.55
CA GLY A 139 6.30 6.69 20.56
C GLY A 139 5.00 6.16 21.16
N LYS A 140 4.99 4.96 21.78
CA LYS A 140 3.76 4.28 22.24
C LYS A 140 2.87 5.08 23.20
N ASN A 141 3.46 6.03 23.93
CA ASN A 141 2.75 6.89 24.89
C ASN A 141 2.28 8.24 24.29
N LYS A 142 2.68 8.57 23.05
CA LYS A 142 2.23 9.78 22.38
C LYS A 142 0.72 9.77 22.16
N LYS A 143 0.12 10.96 22.17
CA LYS A 143 -1.33 11.12 22.01
C LYS A 143 -1.70 11.03 20.55
N VAL A 144 -2.71 10.23 20.26
CA VAL A 144 -3.30 10.14 18.92
C VAL A 144 -4.11 11.41 18.67
N GLU A 145 -3.93 12.05 17.52
CA GLU A 145 -4.59 13.30 17.15
C GLU A 145 -5.56 13.08 15.98
N GLU A 146 -5.16 12.25 15.02
CA GLU A 146 -5.94 11.94 13.82
C GLU A 146 -5.70 10.49 13.41
N VAL A 147 -6.72 9.88 12.81
CA VAL A 147 -6.63 8.50 12.30
C VAL A 147 -7.37 8.39 10.98
N GLU A 148 -6.70 7.85 9.99
CA GLU A 148 -7.26 7.41 8.72
C GLU A 148 -7.09 5.89 8.62
N PHE A 149 -8.17 5.11 8.57
CA PHE A 149 -8.03 3.67 8.31
C PHE A 149 -8.18 3.40 6.82
N VAL A 150 -7.26 2.60 6.28
CA VAL A 150 -7.17 2.26 4.88
C VAL A 150 -8.12 1.09 4.63
N ILE A 151 -9.07 1.29 3.72
CA ILE A 151 -9.94 0.20 3.27
C ILE A 151 -9.09 -0.65 2.33
N PRO A 152 -8.81 -1.92 2.68
CA PRO A 152 -8.00 -2.77 1.82
C PRO A 152 -8.65 -2.82 0.44
N LYS A 153 -7.85 -2.66 -0.61
CA LYS A 153 -8.32 -3.01 -1.95
C LYS A 153 -8.80 -4.45 -1.83
N ARG A 154 -10.09 -4.67 -2.13
CA ARG A 154 -10.64 -6.03 -2.16
C ARG A 154 -9.63 -6.85 -2.95
N LYS A 155 -9.02 -7.86 -2.32
CA LYS A 155 -8.28 -8.86 -3.09
C LYS A 155 -9.32 -9.35 -4.07
N THR A 156 -9.22 -8.91 -5.32
CA THR A 156 -10.00 -9.50 -6.38
C THR A 156 -9.39 -10.89 -6.46
N GLU A 157 -9.91 -11.82 -5.67
CA GLU A 157 -9.76 -13.23 -6.00
C GLU A 157 -10.14 -13.27 -7.47
N SER A 158 -9.15 -13.56 -8.29
CA SER A 158 -9.32 -13.75 -9.71
C SER A 158 -10.32 -14.88 -9.85
N LYS A 159 -11.62 -14.59 -9.88
CA LYS A 159 -12.67 -15.60 -10.12
C LYS A 159 -12.69 -15.97 -11.61
N GLY A 160 -11.52 -16.20 -12.18
CA GLY A 160 -11.30 -16.48 -13.58
C GLY A 160 -10.64 -17.85 -13.75
N LYS A 161 -10.77 -18.41 -14.95
CA LYS A 161 -10.18 -19.69 -15.35
C LYS A 161 -8.68 -19.84 -15.05
N PHE A 162 -7.97 -18.74 -14.84
CA PHE A 162 -6.52 -18.66 -14.67
C PHE A 162 -6.09 -18.23 -13.26
N ALA A 163 -7.01 -18.22 -12.28
CA ALA A 163 -6.68 -17.88 -10.90
C ALA A 163 -5.49 -18.68 -10.38
N ASN A 164 -4.52 -18.02 -9.74
CA ASN A 164 -3.31 -18.65 -9.19
C ASN A 164 -2.46 -19.43 -10.21
N ALA A 165 -2.72 -19.30 -11.51
CA ALA A 165 -1.95 -20.00 -12.52
C ALA A 165 -0.66 -19.25 -12.84
N LYS A 166 0.39 -20.02 -13.17
CA LYS A 166 1.62 -19.48 -13.74
C LYS A 166 1.56 -19.54 -15.26
N ILE A 167 2.05 -18.48 -15.90
CA ILE A 167 1.96 -18.29 -17.34
C ILE A 167 3.37 -18.34 -17.92
N TYR A 168 3.61 -19.25 -18.84
CA TYR A 168 4.89 -19.41 -19.53
C TYR A 168 4.71 -19.12 -21.03
N PRO A 169 5.59 -18.32 -21.66
CA PRO A 169 5.56 -18.16 -23.11
C PRO A 169 5.96 -19.47 -23.80
N MET A 170 5.33 -19.79 -24.93
CA MET A 170 5.69 -20.94 -25.79
C MET A 170 6.48 -20.50 -27.04
N THR A 171 6.79 -19.20 -27.14
CA THR A 171 7.52 -18.60 -28.25
C THR A 171 8.55 -17.61 -27.70
N ASP A 172 9.68 -17.45 -28.39
CA ASP A 172 10.73 -16.51 -27.96
C ASP A 172 10.48 -15.07 -28.45
N ILE A 173 9.61 -14.92 -29.46
CA ILE A 173 9.23 -13.63 -30.06
C ILE A 173 7.76 -13.35 -29.81
N ASN A 174 7.39 -12.06 -29.79
CA ASN A 174 6.01 -11.63 -29.62
C ASN A 174 5.23 -11.77 -30.94
N PRO A 175 4.24 -12.67 -31.05
CA PRO A 175 3.55 -12.93 -32.30
C PRO A 175 2.41 -11.93 -32.57
N ARG A 176 2.24 -10.90 -31.74
CA ARG A 176 1.21 -9.86 -31.89
C ARG A 176 1.74 -8.71 -32.74
N LYS A 177 0.83 -7.92 -33.29
CA LYS A 177 1.18 -6.69 -34.03
C LYS A 177 1.73 -5.64 -33.07
N GLU A 178 2.93 -5.14 -33.33
CA GLU A 178 3.58 -4.09 -32.53
C GLU A 178 2.67 -2.89 -32.25
N LYS A 179 2.92 -2.23 -31.11
CA LYS A 179 2.21 -1.02 -30.63
C LYS A 179 0.71 -1.22 -30.34
N THR A 180 0.23 -2.46 -30.30
CA THR A 180 -1.14 -2.78 -29.87
C THR A 180 -1.18 -3.14 -28.38
N ILE A 181 -2.33 -2.96 -27.72
CA ILE A 181 -2.51 -3.36 -26.31
C ILE A 181 -2.22 -4.85 -26.12
N ALA A 182 -2.65 -5.69 -27.07
CA ALA A 182 -2.38 -7.13 -27.04
C ALA A 182 -0.88 -7.46 -27.16
N TYR A 183 -0.12 -6.66 -27.91
CA TYR A 183 1.34 -6.79 -27.98
C TYR A 183 1.98 -6.51 -26.63
N HIS A 184 1.62 -5.41 -25.97
CA HIS A 184 2.13 -5.09 -24.64
C HIS A 184 1.76 -6.17 -23.63
N ALA A 185 0.52 -6.68 -23.68
CA ALA A 185 0.08 -7.77 -22.80
C ALA A 185 0.94 -9.03 -22.99
N PHE A 186 1.18 -9.48 -24.23
CA PHE A 186 2.03 -10.65 -24.46
C PHE A 186 3.50 -10.40 -24.11
N GLN A 187 3.99 -9.17 -24.29
CA GLN A 187 5.37 -8.81 -23.92
C GLN A 187 5.62 -9.00 -22.42
N ILE A 188 4.63 -8.74 -21.56
CA ILE A 188 4.73 -9.01 -20.12
C ILE A 188 5.05 -10.48 -19.84
N ILE A 189 4.47 -11.41 -20.61
CA ILE A 189 4.68 -12.85 -20.45
C ILE A 189 6.08 -13.24 -20.90
N LEU A 190 6.54 -12.71 -22.04
CA LEU A 190 7.90 -12.93 -22.55
C LEU A 190 8.97 -12.41 -21.59
N ASP A 191 8.77 -11.20 -21.06
CA ASP A 191 9.71 -10.56 -20.13
C ASP A 191 9.72 -11.23 -18.76
N ASN A 192 8.70 -12.05 -18.43
CA ASN A 192 8.53 -12.68 -17.12
C ASN A 192 8.01 -14.13 -17.24
N PRO A 193 8.80 -15.10 -17.74
CA PRO A 193 8.38 -16.48 -17.82
C PRO A 193 8.01 -17.05 -16.44
N GLY A 194 6.82 -17.65 -16.33
CA GLY A 194 6.28 -18.17 -15.08
C GLY A 194 5.58 -17.13 -14.21
N ILE A 195 5.29 -15.93 -14.76
CA ILE A 195 4.53 -14.88 -14.06
C ILE A 195 3.16 -15.42 -13.59
N THR A 196 2.76 -15.05 -12.38
CA THR A 196 1.42 -15.38 -11.87
C THR A 196 0.36 -14.59 -12.63
N TYR A 197 -0.85 -15.14 -12.73
CA TYR A 197 -1.96 -14.44 -13.38
C TYR A 197 -2.25 -13.08 -12.73
N GLU A 198 -2.14 -13.00 -11.40
CA GLU A 198 -2.34 -11.78 -10.63
C GLU A 198 -1.28 -10.73 -10.94
N ASP A 199 0.00 -11.13 -11.02
CA ASP A 199 1.09 -10.24 -11.39
C ASP A 199 0.96 -9.78 -12.84
N TYR A 200 0.56 -10.67 -13.75
CA TYR A 200 0.27 -10.35 -15.14
C TYR A 200 -0.79 -9.25 -15.25
N LEU A 201 -1.91 -9.37 -14.53
CA LEU A 201 -2.94 -8.32 -14.48
C LEU A 201 -2.40 -7.02 -13.88
N SER A 202 -1.60 -7.10 -12.81
CA SER A 202 -1.02 -5.94 -12.14
C SER A 202 -0.10 -5.11 -13.07
N LYS A 203 0.57 -5.79 -14.01
CA LYS A 203 1.44 -5.18 -15.02
C LYS A 203 0.69 -4.65 -16.24
N GLY A 204 -0.65 -4.71 -16.24
CA GLY A 204 -1.49 -4.23 -17.34
C GLY A 204 -1.91 -5.32 -18.33
N GLY A 205 -1.63 -6.59 -18.04
CA GLY A 205 -2.17 -7.72 -18.77
C GLY A 205 -3.69 -7.78 -18.72
N ARG A 206 -4.32 -8.42 -19.71
CA ARG A 206 -5.78 -8.58 -19.79
C ARG A 206 -6.16 -10.05 -19.89
N TYR A 207 -7.25 -10.42 -19.22
CA TYR A 207 -7.82 -11.78 -19.26
C TYR A 207 -8.09 -12.26 -20.69
N ASN A 208 -8.75 -11.43 -21.50
CA ASN A 208 -9.13 -11.81 -22.88
C ASN A 208 -7.91 -12.04 -23.78
N ASP A 209 -6.82 -11.28 -23.58
CA ASP A 209 -5.60 -11.47 -24.36
C ASP A 209 -4.93 -12.79 -23.97
N LEU A 210 -4.82 -13.07 -22.67
CA LEU A 210 -4.27 -14.33 -22.17
C LEU A 210 -5.10 -15.53 -22.63
N ALA A 211 -6.43 -15.44 -22.56
CA ALA A 211 -7.34 -16.48 -23.04
C ALA A 211 -7.14 -16.76 -24.54
N TYR A 212 -6.99 -15.70 -25.35
CA TYR A 212 -6.72 -15.80 -26.78
C TYR A 212 -5.36 -16.46 -27.06
N ASP A 213 -4.30 -16.07 -26.34
CA ASP A 213 -2.95 -16.62 -26.57
C ASP A 213 -2.85 -18.07 -26.11
N ASN A 214 -3.51 -18.43 -25.00
CA ASN A 214 -3.64 -19.81 -24.56
C ASN A 214 -4.42 -20.67 -25.57
N ALA A 215 -5.51 -20.14 -26.15
CA ALA A 215 -6.27 -20.85 -27.20
C ALA A 215 -5.49 -21.04 -28.51
N ARG A 216 -4.42 -20.27 -28.74
CA ARG A 216 -3.51 -20.39 -29.89
C ARG A 216 -2.18 -21.08 -29.55
N ASN A 217 -2.06 -21.70 -28.38
CA ASN A 217 -0.84 -22.35 -27.92
C ASN A 217 0.41 -21.44 -27.91
N ARG A 218 0.22 -20.14 -27.66
CA ARG A 218 1.32 -19.16 -27.57
C ARG A 218 1.86 -19.01 -26.16
N CYS A 219 1.08 -19.45 -25.18
CA CYS A 219 1.50 -19.56 -23.79
C CYS A 219 0.96 -20.86 -23.19
N PHE A 220 1.68 -21.39 -22.21
CA PHE A 220 1.28 -22.50 -21.37
C PHE A 220 0.83 -21.97 -20.01
N ILE A 221 -0.28 -22.51 -19.50
CA ILE A 221 -0.86 -22.12 -18.22
C ILE A 221 -0.78 -23.31 -17.25
N GLU A 222 0.12 -23.20 -16.30
CA GLU A 222 0.28 -24.14 -15.19
C GLU A 222 -0.67 -23.73 -14.06
N LYS A 223 -1.71 -24.54 -13.80
CA LYS A 223 -2.65 -24.26 -12.71
C LYS A 223 -1.94 -24.41 -11.36
N GLY A 224 -2.08 -23.41 -10.49
CA GLY A 224 -1.70 -23.56 -9.09
C GLY A 224 -2.59 -24.60 -8.40
N ASN A 225 -1.97 -25.41 -7.54
CA ASN A 225 -2.68 -26.34 -6.64
C ASN A 225 -3.44 -25.58 -5.55
#